data_AF-A0A1E7X869-F1
#
_entry.id   AF-A0A1E7X869-F1
#
_cell.length_a   1.000
_cell.length_b   1.000
_cell.length_c   1.000
_cell.angle_alpha   90.00
_cell.angle_beta   90.00
_cell.angle_gamma   90.00
#
_symmetry.space_group_name_H-M   'P 1'
#
loop_
_entity.id
_entity.type
_entity.pdbx_description
1 polymer ?
#
loop_
_entity_poly.entity_id
_entity_poly.type
_entity_poly.pdbx_seq_one_letter_code
_entity_poly.pdbx_strand_id
1 'polypeptide(L)'
;MCYAAGEFAVSDTDVYLGELDGAPFYMGSEQFAYWEHTQLIIDVVNGNGGMFSLDNGTGRRFLTRSRLFTDEELAQLGPASRGPAEA
;
A
#
# COMPACT_ATOMS: atom_id res chain seq x y z
N MET A 1 -0.96 4.45 -5.69
CA MET A 1 -0.05 5.23 -6.55
C MET A 1 1.36 4.71 -6.33
N CYS A 2 2.16 4.61 -7.39
CA CYS A 2 3.55 4.17 -7.32
C CYS A 2 4.44 5.36 -7.71
N TYR A 3 5.39 5.71 -6.84
CA TYR A 3 6.34 6.80 -7.03
C TYR A 3 7.77 6.25 -7.00
N ALA A 4 8.72 6.97 -7.59
CA ALA A 4 10.12 6.60 -7.44
C ALA A 4 10.56 6.78 -5.98
N ALA A 5 11.54 5.97 -5.56
CA ALA A 5 12.06 6.04 -4.20
C ALA A 5 12.58 7.47 -3.90
N GLY A 6 12.09 8.05 -2.79
CA GLY A 6 12.44 9.41 -2.38
C GLY A 6 11.63 10.53 -3.04
N GLU A 7 10.76 10.26 -4.02
CA GLU A 7 9.93 11.29 -4.67
C GLU A 7 8.58 11.55 -3.98
N PHE A 8 8.21 10.70 -3.01
CA PHE A 8 7.03 10.90 -2.18
C PHE A 8 7.44 11.03 -0.71
N ALA A 9 7.07 12.15 -0.08
CA ALA A 9 7.35 12.39 1.33
C ALA A 9 6.34 11.62 2.20
N VAL A 10 6.85 10.65 2.95
CA VAL A 10 6.07 9.88 3.93
C VAL A 10 6.04 10.65 5.26
N SER A 11 4.86 10.82 5.84
CA SER A 11 4.63 11.45 7.14
C SER A 11 4.87 10.47 8.28
N ASP A 12 5.20 10.98 9.47
CA ASP A 12 5.26 10.20 10.72
C ASP A 12 3.93 9.53 11.09
N THR A 13 2.82 10.01 10.51
CA THR A 13 1.48 9.45 10.72
C THR A 13 1.12 8.36 9.72
N ASP A 14 1.85 8.23 8.62
CA ASP A 14 1.56 7.21 7.61
C ASP A 14 1.91 5.83 8.18
N VAL A 15 1.10 4.83 7.83
CA VAL A 15 1.23 3.47 8.31
C VAL A 15 1.97 2.65 7.27
N TYR A 16 3.08 2.02 7.69
CA TYR A 16 3.84 1.10 6.86
C TYR A 16 3.18 -0.28 6.87
N LEU A 17 2.82 -0.76 5.68
CA LEU A 17 2.07 -2.01 5.49
C LEU A 17 2.94 -3.16 4.98
N GLY A 18 4.24 -2.92 4.74
CA GLY A 18 5.19 -3.89 4.23
C GLY A 18 5.77 -3.52 2.87
N GLU A 19 6.36 -4.51 2.20
CA GLU A 19 7.01 -4.33 0.89
C GLU A 19 6.26 -5.05 -0.23
N LEU A 20 6.29 -4.45 -1.41
CA LEU A 20 5.85 -5.05 -2.67
C LEU A 20 7.05 -5.07 -3.60
N ASP A 21 7.64 -6.24 -3.83
CA ASP A 21 8.84 -6.42 -4.66
C ASP A 21 10.00 -5.48 -4.26
N GLY A 22 10.26 -5.37 -2.95
CA GLY A 22 11.30 -4.50 -2.38
C GLY A 22 10.96 -3.00 -2.34
N ALA A 23 9.77 -2.60 -2.80
CA ALA A 23 9.28 -1.22 -2.67
C ALA A 23 8.36 -1.08 -1.45
N PRO A 24 8.58 -0.09 -0.57
CA PRO A 24 7.75 0.07 0.63
C PRO A 24 6.34 0.56 0.27
N PHE A 25 5.34 0.03 0.95
CA PHE A 25 3.92 0.33 0.75
C PHE A 25 3.33 0.98 2.00
N TYR A 26 2.68 2.13 1.82
CA TYR A 26 2.16 2.95 2.90
C TYR A 26 0.67 3.25 2.71
N MET A 27 -0.01 3.54 3.82
CA MET A 27 -1.38 4.05 3.85
C MET A 27 -1.48 5.17 4.88
N GLY A 28 -2.17 6.26 4.52
CA GLY A 28 -2.42 7.35 5.47
C GLY A 28 -3.24 6.88 6.68
N SER A 29 -3.00 7.47 7.85
CA SER A 29 -3.59 7.05 9.13
C SER A 29 -5.12 6.93 9.12
N GLU A 30 -5.83 7.90 8.53
CA GLU A 30 -7.29 7.89 8.42
C GLU A 30 -7.80 6.76 7.53
N GLN A 31 -7.10 6.51 6.41
CA GLN A 31 -7.43 5.39 5.54
C GLN A 31 -7.14 4.06 6.25
N PHE A 32 -6.01 3.97 6.97
CA PHE A 32 -5.67 2.77 7.72
C PHE A 32 -6.74 2.42 8.76
N ALA A 33 -7.22 3.40 9.53
CA ALA A 33 -8.30 3.15 10.51
C ALA A 33 -9.57 2.54 9.88
N TYR A 34 -9.85 2.84 8.62
CA TYR A 34 -10.97 2.25 7.89
C TYR A 34 -10.64 0.88 7.28
N TRP A 35 -9.38 0.59 6.94
CA TRP A 35 -8.98 -0.61 6.19
C TRP A 35 -8.16 -1.62 7.01
N GLU A 36 -7.85 -1.36 8.29
CA GLU A 36 -6.95 -2.18 9.12
C GLU A 36 -7.40 -3.64 9.30
N HIS A 37 -8.68 -3.91 9.10
CA HIS A 37 -9.31 -5.23 9.18
C HIS A 37 -9.41 -5.92 7.81
N THR A 38 -8.69 -5.42 6.79
CA THR A 38 -8.74 -5.94 5.41
C THR A 38 -7.38 -6.38 4.89
N GLN A 39 -7.36 -7.51 4.20
CA GLN A 39 -6.23 -7.87 3.34
C GLN A 39 -6.30 -7.01 2.08
N LEU A 40 -5.24 -6.24 1.83
CA LEU A 40 -5.06 -5.55 0.56
C LEU A 40 -4.36 -6.47 -0.44
N ILE A 41 -4.87 -6.48 -1.66
CA ILE A 41 -4.32 -7.25 -2.78
C ILE A 41 -4.03 -6.24 -3.87
N ILE A 42 -2.75 -6.12 -4.26
CA ILE A 42 -2.29 -5.19 -5.28
C ILE A 42 -1.98 -5.97 -6.55
N ASP A 43 -2.88 -5.94 -7.52
CA ASP A 43 -2.70 -6.62 -8.80
C ASP A 43 -2.11 -5.70 -9.86
N VAL A 44 -1.53 -6.32 -10.89
CA VAL A 44 -1.14 -5.66 -12.14
C VAL A 44 -2.07 -6.14 -13.25
N VAL A 45 -2.84 -5.22 -13.82
CA VAL A 45 -3.81 -5.51 -14.89
C VAL A 45 -3.59 -4.63 -16.11
N ASN A 46 -4.14 -5.00 -17.26
CA ASN A 46 -4.10 -4.15 -18.45
C ASN A 46 -4.90 -2.86 -18.23
N GLY A 47 -4.36 -1.74 -18.69
CA GLY A 47 -5.01 -0.43 -18.59
C GLY A 47 -4.02 0.71 -18.39
N ASN A 48 -4.54 1.92 -18.23
CA ASN A 48 -3.71 3.10 -17.96
C ASN A 48 -3.59 3.32 -16.45
N GLY A 49 -2.36 3.52 -15.99
CA GLY A 49 -2.06 3.94 -14.62
C GLY A 49 -2.59 5.34 -14.30
N GLY A 50 -2.53 5.71 -13.02
CA GLY A 50 -2.87 7.07 -12.58
C GLY A 50 -1.89 8.09 -13.14
N MET A 51 -2.36 9.32 -13.43
CA MET A 51 -1.56 10.36 -14.12
C MET A 51 -0.17 10.60 -13.49
N PHE A 52 -0.06 10.53 -12.17
CA PHE A 52 1.18 10.76 -11.41
C PHE A 52 1.86 9.48 -10.93
N SER A 53 1.46 8.32 -11.45
CA SER A 53 1.96 7.01 -11.04
C SER A 53 2.94 6.47 -12.07
N LEU A 54 4.01 5.81 -11.63
CA LEU A 54 5.04 5.25 -12.52
C LEU A 54 4.52 4.21 -13.52
N ASP A 55 3.39 3.55 -13.24
CA ASP A 55 2.73 2.61 -14.15
C ASP A 55 2.01 3.31 -15.33
N ASN A 56 1.86 4.64 -15.30
CA ASN A 56 1.27 5.39 -16.41
C ASN A 56 2.11 5.26 -17.69
N GLY A 57 1.43 5.05 -18.82
CA GLY A 57 2.08 4.84 -20.13
C GLY A 57 2.68 3.45 -20.35
N THR A 58 2.66 2.56 -19.35
CA THR A 58 3.19 1.18 -19.50
C THR A 58 2.21 0.21 -20.17
N GLY A 59 0.95 0.63 -20.40
CA GLY A 59 -0.16 -0.24 -20.82
C GLY A 59 -0.69 -1.17 -19.72
N ARG A 60 -0.12 -1.07 -18.51
CA ARG A 60 -0.56 -1.77 -17.30
C ARG A 60 -0.88 -0.75 -16.21
N ARG A 61 -1.66 -1.19 -15.22
CA ARG A 61 -1.97 -0.41 -14.03
C ARG A 61 -2.05 -1.26 -12.78
N PHE A 62 -1.83 -0.63 -11.63
CA PHE A 62 -2.16 -1.24 -10.35
C PHE A 62 -3.67 -1.25 -10.09
N LEU A 63 -4.18 -2.36 -9.57
CA LEU A 63 -5.55 -2.51 -9.09
C LEU A 63 -5.52 -2.97 -7.64
N THR A 64 -6.01 -2.13 -6.74
CA THR A 64 -6.22 -2.52 -5.34
C THR A 64 -7.56 -3.24 -5.20
N ARG A 65 -7.51 -4.49 -4.74
CA ARG A 65 -8.66 -5.24 -4.23
C ARG A 65 -8.51 -5.41 -2.73
N SER A 66 -9.61 -5.73 -2.06
CA SER A 66 -9.57 -6.11 -0.66
C SER A 66 -10.57 -7.19 -0.32
N ARG A 67 -10.28 -7.87 0.78
CA ARG A 67 -11.22 -8.73 1.49
C ARG A 67 -11.03 -8.56 2.99
N LEU A 68 -12.05 -8.91 3.76
CA LEU A 68 -11.90 -9.00 5.22
C LEU A 68 -10.90 -10.11 5.57
N PHE A 69 -10.10 -9.84 6.60
CA PHE A 69 -9.39 -10.91 7.29
C PHE A 69 -10.39 -11.82 8.00
N THR A 70 -10.05 -13.10 8.13
CA THR A 70 -10.70 -13.96 9.11
C THR A 70 -10.21 -13.62 10.52
N ASP A 71 -10.94 -14.06 11.55
CA ASP A 71 -10.53 -13.86 12.94
C ASP A 71 -9.14 -14.47 13.23
N GLU A 72 -8.83 -15.61 12.61
CA GLU A 72 -7.53 -16.28 12.70
C GLU A 72 -6.41 -15.48 12.04
N GLU A 73 -6.66 -14.88 10.88
CA GLU A 73 -5.70 -14.03 10.17
C GLU A 73 -5.46 -12.73 10.94
N LEU A 74 -6.53 -12.10 11.46
CA LEU A 74 -6.46 -10.88 12.25
C LEU A 74 -5.65 -11.10 13.53
N ALA A 75 -5.80 -12.25 14.19
CA ALA A 75 -5.04 -12.62 15.38
C ALA A 75 -3.53 -12.81 15.14
N GLN A 76 -3.12 -13.02 13.90
CA GLN A 76 -1.71 -13.16 13.52
C GLN A 76 -1.04 -11.82 13.17
N LEU A 77 -1.81 -10.75 13.02
CA LEU A 77 -1.27 -9.44 12.69
C LEU A 77 -0.55 -8.85 13.90
N GLY A 78 0.67 -8.36 13.65
CA GLY A 78 1.40 -7.53 14.60
C GLY A 78 0.86 -6.09 14.66
N PRO A 79 1.34 -5.29 15.62
CA PRO A 79 1.02 -3.87 15.65
C PRO A 79 1.50 -3.18 14.38
N ALA A 80 0.68 -2.28 13.85
CA ALA A 80 1.06 -1.49 12.68
C ALA A 80 2.18 -0.50 13.02
N SER A 81 3.18 -0.40 12.16
CA SER A 81 4.28 0.56 12.27
C SER A 81 3.94 1.87 11.57
N ARG A 82 4.50 2.98 12.05
CA ARG A 82 4.23 4.32 11.52
C ARG A 82 5.51 5.05 11.18
N GLY A 83 5.40 5.98 10.23
CA GLY A 83 6.51 6.75 9.71
C GLY A 83 7.22 6.04 8.56
N PRO A 84 8.29 6.66 8.03
CA PRO A 84 9.09 6.05 6.98
C PRO A 84 9.70 4.73 7.45
N ALA A 85 9.72 3.73 6.57
CA ALA A 85 10.47 2.50 6.82
C ALA A 85 11.93 2.86 7.11
N GLU A 86 12.46 2.36 8.23
CA GLU A 86 13.87 2.54 8.57
C GLU A 86 14.74 1.93 7.45
N ALA A 87 15.70 2.70 6.95
CA ALA A 87 16.62 2.31 5.89
C ALA A 87 17.79 1.45 6.42
#